data_AF-A0A814M282-F1
#
_entry.id   AF-A0A814M282-F1
#
_cell.length_a   1.000
_cell.length_b   1.000
_cell.length_c   1.000
_cell.angle_alpha   90.00
_cell.angle_beta   90.00
_cell.angle_gamma   90.00
#
_symmetry.space_group_name_H-M   'P 1'
#
loop_
_entity.id
_entity.type
_entity.pdbx_description
1 polymer ?
#
loop_
_entity_poly.entity_id
_entity_poly.type
_entity_poly.pdbx_seq_one_letter_code
_entity_poly.pdbx_strand_id
1 'polypeptide(L)'
;MVKSIISVNQKSTSSMYGVLLCTLIIILSSITIQMRNISPLNDYISKNISSTKPYETFEEFYPYYLHEHTQKMTRQFHYIGTSFFLFYILTKPILLIPMIAGGLAAYSIIPFSRHLSTGLSEVILFLIIYFTGGKLLTHSFIKTIIPLLLGYGFSWIGHFVFEHNKPAAFIYPTYSFFGDIHMMYDAIKG
;
A
#
# COMPACT_ATOMS: atom_id res chain seq x y z
N MET A 1 29.45 -16.16 -24.15
CA MET A 1 28.60 -17.31 -23.77
C MET A 1 28.62 -17.58 -22.25
N VAL A 2 29.77 -17.74 -21.61
CA VAL A 2 29.83 -18.03 -20.15
C VAL A 2 29.28 -16.88 -19.28
N LYS A 3 29.69 -15.62 -19.53
CA LYS A 3 29.17 -14.45 -18.79
C LYS A 3 27.67 -14.25 -18.94
N SER A 4 27.10 -14.56 -20.11
CA SER A 4 25.65 -14.46 -20.35
C SER A 4 24.89 -15.56 -19.62
N ILE A 5 25.40 -16.80 -19.59
CA ILE A 5 24.80 -17.91 -18.83
C ILE A 5 24.84 -17.61 -17.32
N ILE A 6 25.97 -17.13 -16.80
CA ILE A 6 26.10 -16.73 -15.39
C ILE A 6 25.11 -15.61 -15.04
N SER A 7 24.98 -14.59 -15.90
CA SER A 7 24.04 -13.48 -15.69
C SER A 7 22.58 -13.94 -15.70
N VAL A 8 22.22 -14.88 -16.59
CA VAL A 8 20.88 -15.47 -16.65
C VAL A 8 20.58 -16.28 -15.39
N ASN A 9 21.52 -17.12 -14.96
CA ASN A 9 21.37 -17.91 -13.73
C ASN A 9 21.23 -17.03 -12.49
N GLN A 10 22.05 -15.97 -12.36
CA GLN A 10 21.95 -15.02 -11.25
C GLN A 10 20.58 -14.32 -11.21
N LYS A 11 20.06 -13.89 -12.36
CA LYS A 11 18.72 -13.28 -12.44
C LYS A 11 17.62 -14.28 -12.08
N SER A 12 17.74 -15.53 -12.54
CA SER A 12 16.81 -16.61 -12.19
C SER A 12 16.77 -16.85 -10.68
N THR A 13 17.94 -17.04 -10.06
CA THR A 13 18.07 -17.28 -8.61
C THR A 13 17.56 -16.10 -7.78
N SER A 14 17.89 -14.86 -8.14
CA SER A 14 17.36 -13.67 -7.45
C SER A 14 15.83 -13.58 -7.56
N SER A 15 15.26 -13.92 -8.71
CA SER A 15 13.81 -13.92 -8.89
C SER A 15 13.14 -14.97 -8.00
N MET A 16 13.73 -16.16 -7.87
CA MET A 16 13.26 -17.21 -6.96
C MET A 16 13.25 -16.73 -5.50
N TYR A 17 14.32 -16.06 -5.04
CA TYR A 17 14.34 -15.47 -3.70
C TYR A 17 13.28 -14.37 -3.52
N GLY A 18 13.05 -13.56 -4.56
CA GLY A 18 11.99 -12.55 -4.54
C GLY A 18 10.59 -13.15 -4.34
N VAL A 19 10.28 -14.24 -5.06
CA VAL A 19 9.01 -14.96 -4.90
C VAL A 19 8.92 -15.57 -3.51
N LEU A 20 9.97 -16.27 -3.04
CA LEU A 20 9.97 -16.93 -1.73
C LEU A 20 9.76 -15.90 -0.59
N LEU A 21 10.50 -14.80 -0.61
CA LEU A 21 10.36 -13.71 0.36
C LEU A 21 8.94 -13.18 0.42
N CYS A 22 8.36 -12.83 -0.73
CA CYS A 22 7.02 -12.26 -0.78
C CYS A 22 5.96 -13.27 -0.33
N THR A 23 6.06 -14.53 -0.74
CA THR A 23 5.10 -15.57 -0.33
C THR A 23 5.15 -15.84 1.17
N LEU A 24 6.34 -15.89 1.77
CA LEU A 24 6.49 -16.02 3.22
C LEU A 24 5.85 -14.85 3.96
N ILE A 25 6.07 -13.62 3.49
CA ILE A 25 5.45 -12.42 4.07
C ILE A 25 3.93 -12.49 3.94
N ILE A 26 3.40 -12.86 2.77
CA ILE A 26 1.95 -13.01 2.56
C ILE A 26 1.36 -14.02 3.54
N ILE A 27 1.99 -15.18 3.72
CA ILE A 27 1.52 -16.22 4.65
C ILE A 27 1.55 -15.70 6.09
N LEU A 28 2.67 -15.10 6.53
CA LEU A 28 2.80 -14.55 7.88
C LEU A 28 1.76 -13.47 8.16
N SER A 29 1.63 -12.49 7.26
CA SER A 29 0.63 -11.42 7.38
C SER A 29 -0.80 -11.97 7.38
N SER A 30 -1.10 -12.98 6.56
CA SER A 30 -2.42 -13.62 6.54
C SER A 30 -2.75 -14.32 7.86
N ILE A 31 -1.78 -15.04 8.43
CA ILE A 31 -1.91 -15.65 9.76
C ILE A 31 -2.14 -14.56 10.82
N THR A 32 -1.35 -13.47 10.81
CA THR A 32 -1.52 -12.36 11.75
C THR A 32 -2.93 -11.74 11.65
N ILE A 33 -3.42 -11.51 10.42
CA ILE A 33 -4.75 -10.96 10.17
C ILE A 33 -5.83 -11.93 10.66
N GLN A 34 -5.68 -13.24 10.41
CA GLN A 34 -6.64 -14.24 10.88
C GLN A 34 -6.66 -14.35 12.40
N MET A 35 -5.47 -14.32 13.05
CA MET A 35 -5.34 -14.34 14.50
C MET A 35 -5.97 -13.10 15.15
N ARG A 36 -5.95 -11.93 14.51
CA ARG A 36 -6.65 -10.72 14.98
C ARG A 36 -8.14 -10.95 15.20
N ASN A 37 -8.79 -11.69 14.30
CA ASN A 37 -10.25 -11.90 14.34
C ASN A 37 -10.69 -12.99 15.33
N ILE A 38 -9.76 -13.85 15.76
CA ILE A 38 -10.05 -15.00 16.62
C ILE A 38 -9.56 -14.77 18.06
N SER A 39 -8.55 -13.92 18.24
CA SER A 39 -7.84 -13.79 19.50
C SER A 39 -8.44 -12.73 20.42
N PRO A 40 -8.55 -12.97 21.74
CA PRO A 40 -8.82 -11.93 22.73
C PRO A 40 -7.74 -10.84 22.76
N LEU A 41 -6.65 -11.01 22.00
CA LEU A 41 -5.63 -10.00 21.77
C LEU A 41 -6.20 -8.69 21.21
N ASN A 42 -7.18 -8.71 20.30
CA ASN A 42 -7.75 -7.47 19.77
C ASN A 42 -8.55 -6.72 20.85
N ASP A 43 -9.30 -7.44 21.69
CA ASP A 43 -10.02 -6.89 22.84
C ASP A 43 -9.06 -6.40 23.94
N TYR A 44 -7.95 -7.12 24.15
CA TYR A 44 -6.91 -6.71 25.09
C TYR A 44 -6.18 -5.45 24.59
N ILE A 45 -5.81 -5.39 23.31
CA ILE A 45 -5.16 -4.23 22.70
C ILE A 45 -6.10 -3.02 22.74
N SER A 46 -7.37 -3.18 22.35
CA SER A 46 -8.33 -2.06 22.36
C SER A 46 -8.59 -1.53 23.77
N LYS A 47 -8.58 -2.42 24.78
CA LYS A 47 -8.78 -2.04 26.18
C LYS A 47 -7.55 -1.38 26.82
N ASN A 48 -6.34 -1.76 26.43
CA ASN A 48 -5.10 -1.34 27.11
C ASN A 48 -4.21 -0.39 26.31
N ILE A 49 -4.44 -0.22 25.00
CA ILE A 49 -3.66 0.66 24.13
C ILE A 49 -4.62 1.68 23.53
N SER A 50 -4.58 2.91 24.06
CA SER A 50 -5.38 4.02 23.52
C SER A 50 -4.92 4.37 22.10
N SER A 51 -5.85 4.39 21.16
CA SER A 51 -5.59 4.89 19.81
C SER A 51 -5.36 6.40 19.84
N THR A 52 -4.34 6.86 19.13
CA THR A 52 -4.11 8.31 18.88
C THR A 52 -4.77 8.76 17.58
N LYS A 53 -5.30 7.81 16.82
CA LYS A 53 -5.88 7.97 15.49
C LYS A 53 -7.43 8.00 15.63
N PRO A 54 -8.13 8.94 14.98
CA PRO A 54 -9.58 9.15 15.18
C PRO A 54 -10.50 8.03 14.70
N TYR A 55 -10.11 7.30 13.65
CA TYR A 55 -10.85 6.20 13.01
C TYR A 55 -10.20 4.86 13.26
N GLU A 56 -11.01 3.87 13.62
CA GLU A 56 -10.59 2.53 13.98
C GLU A 56 -10.78 1.54 12.82
N THR A 57 -11.79 1.76 12.00
CA THR A 57 -12.13 0.92 10.85
C THR A 57 -12.06 1.69 9.53
N PHE A 58 -12.02 0.97 8.41
CA PHE A 58 -12.06 1.61 7.10
C PHE A 58 -13.42 2.29 6.86
N GLU A 59 -14.49 1.67 7.34
CA GLU A 59 -15.87 2.14 7.25
C GLU A 59 -16.07 3.47 7.98
N GLU A 60 -15.44 3.65 9.14
CA GLU A 60 -15.41 4.93 9.86
C GLU A 60 -14.54 5.98 9.15
N PHE A 61 -13.42 5.55 8.57
CA PHE A 61 -12.48 6.43 7.88
C PHE A 61 -13.02 6.95 6.53
N TYR A 62 -13.76 6.14 5.79
CA TYR A 62 -14.11 6.45 4.40
C TYR A 62 -14.96 7.72 4.22
N PRO A 63 -15.98 8.01 5.06
CA PRO A 63 -16.71 9.28 4.99
C PRO A 63 -15.80 10.50 5.20
N TYR A 64 -14.84 10.43 6.13
CA TYR A 64 -13.83 11.47 6.31
C TYR A 64 -12.93 11.59 5.08
N TYR A 65 -12.48 10.47 4.52
CA TYR A 65 -11.69 10.46 3.30
C TYR A 65 -12.43 11.18 2.16
N LEU A 66 -13.71 10.91 1.93
CA LEU A 66 -14.49 11.63 0.91
C LEU A 66 -14.63 13.13 1.19
N HIS A 67 -14.70 13.53 2.46
CA HIS A 67 -14.74 14.94 2.87
C HIS A 67 -13.41 15.66 2.59
N GLU A 68 -12.28 14.96 2.69
CA GLU A 68 -10.96 15.50 2.29
C GLU A 68 -10.77 15.60 0.77
N HIS A 69 -11.78 15.19 -0.02
CA HIS A 69 -11.78 15.23 -1.49
C HIS A 69 -13.09 15.85 -1.99
N THR A 70 -13.47 17.03 -1.51
CA THR A 70 -14.73 17.67 -1.93
C THR A 70 -14.64 18.26 -3.34
N GLN A 71 -13.48 18.78 -3.74
CA GLN A 71 -13.33 19.34 -5.09
C GLN A 71 -13.27 18.24 -6.15
N LYS A 72 -14.00 18.46 -7.23
CA LYS A 72 -13.99 17.60 -8.42
C LYS A 72 -12.58 17.42 -8.99
N MET A 73 -11.78 18.49 -9.02
CA MET A 73 -10.41 18.44 -9.54
C MET A 73 -9.53 17.50 -8.71
N THR A 74 -9.61 17.56 -7.38
CA THR A 74 -8.90 16.66 -6.48
C THR A 74 -9.23 15.20 -6.79
N ARG A 75 -10.51 14.85 -6.89
CA ARG A 75 -10.94 13.49 -7.28
C ARG A 75 -10.41 13.05 -8.64
N GLN A 76 -10.45 13.94 -9.65
CA GLN A 76 -9.95 13.64 -10.98
C GLN A 76 -8.46 13.32 -10.99
N PHE A 77 -7.65 14.06 -10.22
CA PHE A 77 -6.21 13.79 -10.09
C PHE A 77 -5.95 12.42 -9.43
N HIS A 78 -6.76 12.03 -8.45
CA HIS A 78 -6.70 10.67 -7.90
C HIS A 78 -7.05 9.63 -8.97
N TYR A 79 -8.15 9.81 -9.73
CA TYR A 79 -8.53 8.87 -10.79
C TYR A 79 -7.45 8.70 -11.86
N ILE A 80 -6.80 9.80 -12.26
CA ILE A 80 -5.67 9.77 -13.20
C ILE A 80 -4.50 8.98 -12.60
N GLY A 81 -4.13 9.27 -11.35
CA GLY A 81 -3.04 8.58 -10.66
C GLY A 81 -3.30 7.09 -10.50
N THR A 82 -4.49 6.71 -10.01
CA THR A 82 -4.93 5.32 -9.87
C THR A 82 -4.97 4.61 -11.22
N SER A 83 -5.44 5.27 -12.29
CA SER A 83 -5.45 4.69 -13.63
C SER A 83 -4.04 4.41 -14.16
N PHE A 84 -3.10 5.35 -14.00
CA PHE A 84 -1.71 5.13 -14.39
C PHE A 84 -1.01 4.08 -13.55
N PHE A 85 -1.27 4.04 -12.24
CA PHE A 85 -0.80 2.99 -11.35
C PHE A 85 -1.26 1.60 -11.85
N LEU A 86 -2.57 1.43 -12.08
CA LEU A 86 -3.13 0.16 -12.53
C LEU A 86 -2.62 -0.23 -13.90
N PHE A 87 -2.59 0.71 -14.85
CA PHE A 87 -2.04 0.48 -16.18
C PHE A 87 -0.58 0.01 -16.11
N TYR A 88 0.26 0.66 -15.30
CA TYR A 88 1.65 0.26 -15.15
C TYR A 88 1.78 -1.15 -14.57
N ILE A 89 1.00 -1.47 -13.52
CA ILE A 89 0.96 -2.81 -12.92
C ILE A 89 0.50 -3.87 -13.94
N LEU A 90 -0.47 -3.57 -14.81
CA LEU A 90 -0.88 -4.46 -15.90
C LEU A 90 0.27 -4.74 -16.88
N THR A 91 1.13 -3.76 -17.17
CA THR A 91 2.31 -3.99 -18.03
C THR A 91 3.45 -4.75 -17.34
N LYS A 92 3.43 -4.83 -16.00
CA LYS A 92 4.44 -5.47 -15.14
C LYS A 92 3.77 -6.26 -14.01
N PRO A 93 2.98 -7.30 -14.33
CA PRO A 93 2.18 -8.03 -13.33
C PRO A 93 3.05 -8.68 -12.24
N ILE A 94 4.34 -8.92 -12.50
CA ILE A 94 5.29 -9.40 -11.49
C ILE A 94 5.39 -8.48 -10.26
N LEU A 95 5.08 -7.19 -10.40
CA LEU A 95 5.04 -6.23 -9.29
C LEU A 95 3.81 -6.40 -8.38
N LEU A 96 2.80 -7.18 -8.78
CA LEU A 96 1.66 -7.51 -7.91
C LEU A 96 2.11 -8.31 -6.68
N ILE A 97 3.08 -9.21 -6.84
CA ILE A 97 3.58 -10.07 -5.76
C ILE A 97 4.14 -9.22 -4.59
N PRO A 98 5.12 -8.31 -4.80
CA PRO A 98 5.65 -7.47 -3.72
C PRO A 98 4.64 -6.41 -3.28
N MET A 99 3.71 -5.97 -4.14
CA MET A 99 2.64 -5.03 -3.78
C MET A 99 1.68 -5.67 -2.77
N ILE A 100 1.23 -6.90 -3.02
CA ILE A 100 0.35 -7.65 -2.13
C ILE A 100 1.09 -7.99 -0.83
N ALA A 101 2.34 -8.46 -0.92
CA ALA A 101 3.14 -8.76 0.26
C ALA A 101 3.33 -7.54 1.17
N GLY A 102 3.75 -6.40 0.60
CA GLY A 102 3.91 -5.16 1.35
C GLY A 102 2.58 -4.64 1.90
N GLY A 103 1.51 -4.68 1.11
CA GLY A 103 0.19 -4.19 1.50
C GLY A 103 -0.42 -5.01 2.65
N LEU A 104 -0.35 -6.34 2.58
CA LEU A 104 -0.82 -7.20 3.66
C LEU A 104 0.02 -7.04 4.93
N ALA A 105 1.34 -6.86 4.79
CA ALA A 105 2.20 -6.59 5.94
C ALA A 105 1.86 -5.27 6.61
N ALA A 106 1.72 -4.18 5.85
CA ALA A 106 1.28 -2.89 6.37
C ALA A 106 -0.09 -2.98 7.05
N TYR A 107 -1.06 -3.65 6.43
CA TYR A 107 -2.39 -3.86 7.00
C TYR A 107 -2.34 -4.67 8.32
N SER A 108 -1.52 -5.72 8.38
CA SER A 108 -1.39 -6.58 9.56
C SER A 108 -0.85 -5.86 10.79
N ILE A 109 -0.09 -4.76 10.61
CA ILE A 109 0.49 -4.01 11.73
C ILE A 109 -0.37 -2.85 12.24
N ILE A 110 -1.50 -2.55 11.59
CA ILE A 110 -2.38 -1.44 11.99
C ILE A 110 -2.74 -1.51 13.48
N PRO A 111 -3.21 -2.64 14.05
CA PRO A 111 -3.60 -2.69 15.47
C PRO A 111 -2.46 -2.36 16.43
N PHE A 112 -1.23 -2.71 16.06
CA PHE A 112 -0.04 -2.49 16.88
C PHE A 112 0.51 -1.07 16.75
N SER A 113 0.18 -0.36 15.67
CA SER A 113 0.69 1.00 15.38
C SER A 113 -0.30 2.11 15.69
N ARG A 114 -1.47 1.81 16.27
CA ARG A 114 -2.52 2.80 16.58
C ARG A 114 -2.14 3.85 17.62
N HIS A 115 -1.21 3.51 18.49
CA HIS A 115 -0.64 4.44 19.46
C HIS A 115 0.27 5.49 18.81
N LEU A 116 0.66 5.31 17.54
CA LEU A 116 1.39 6.29 16.76
C LEU A 116 0.41 7.22 16.05
N SER A 117 0.65 8.53 16.14
CA SER A 117 -0.18 9.56 15.52
C SER A 117 -0.05 9.62 13.99
N THR A 118 0.87 8.84 13.40
CA THR A 118 1.14 8.82 11.95
C THR A 118 1.11 7.40 11.41
N GLY A 119 0.99 7.28 10.09
CA GLY A 119 1.09 6.00 9.37
C GLY A 119 2.52 5.58 9.03
N LEU A 120 3.54 6.20 9.64
CA LEU A 120 4.93 6.03 9.21
C LEU A 120 5.39 4.57 9.28
N SER A 121 4.98 3.82 10.32
CA SER A 121 5.31 2.40 10.45
C SER A 121 4.73 1.56 9.31
N GLU A 122 3.49 1.82 8.90
CA GLU A 122 2.82 1.17 7.78
C GLU A 122 3.57 1.44 6.48
N VAL A 123 3.91 2.71 6.22
CA VAL A 123 4.66 3.12 5.02
C VAL A 123 6.05 2.50 4.99
N ILE A 124 6.81 2.58 6.07
CA ILE A 124 8.17 2.03 6.13
C ILE A 124 8.14 0.52 5.86
N LEU A 125 7.24 -0.20 6.52
CA LEU A 125 7.11 -1.64 6.34
C LEU A 125 6.73 -1.99 4.89
N PHE A 126 5.73 -1.32 4.34
CA PHE A 126 5.32 -1.46 2.95
C PHE A 126 6.51 -1.22 2.01
N LEU A 127 7.21 -0.10 2.13
CA LEU A 127 8.29 0.29 1.22
C LEU A 127 9.47 -0.67 1.30
N ILE A 128 9.86 -1.13 2.49
CA ILE A 128 10.95 -2.11 2.66
C ILE A 128 10.63 -3.39 1.90
N ILE A 129 9.43 -3.94 2.12
CA ILE A 129 9.01 -5.21 1.49
C ILE A 129 8.84 -5.03 -0.01
N TYR A 130 8.14 -3.95 -0.42
CA TYR A 130 7.85 -3.65 -1.81
C TYR A 130 9.12 -3.45 -2.63
N PHE A 131 10.06 -2.63 -2.15
CA PHE A 131 11.31 -2.39 -2.87
C PHE A 131 12.25 -3.58 -2.85
N THR A 132 12.31 -4.33 -1.74
CA THR A 132 13.15 -5.53 -1.68
C THR A 132 12.63 -6.60 -2.64
N GLY A 133 11.35 -6.95 -2.55
CA GLY A 133 10.71 -7.92 -3.45
C GLY A 133 10.71 -7.44 -4.91
N GLY A 134 10.35 -6.18 -5.15
CA GLY A 134 10.33 -5.57 -6.48
C GLY A 134 11.71 -5.54 -7.15
N LYS A 135 12.78 -5.21 -6.40
CA LYS A 135 14.15 -5.28 -6.91
C LYS A 135 14.57 -6.71 -7.24
N LEU A 136 14.26 -7.68 -6.38
CA LEU A 136 14.61 -9.10 -6.59
C LEU A 136 13.90 -9.70 -7.82
N LEU A 137 12.66 -9.28 -8.07
CA LEU A 137 11.82 -9.78 -9.15
C LEU A 137 12.04 -9.07 -10.49
N THR A 138 12.18 -7.74 -10.48
CA THR A 138 12.31 -6.94 -11.71
C THR A 138 13.75 -6.65 -12.11
N HIS A 139 14.70 -6.91 -11.20
CA HIS A 139 16.11 -6.53 -11.31
C HIS A 139 16.31 -5.03 -11.56
N SER A 140 15.36 -4.19 -11.15
CA SER A 140 15.38 -2.75 -11.43
C SER A 140 14.63 -1.95 -10.36
N PHE A 141 15.36 -1.06 -9.69
CA PHE A 141 14.75 -0.10 -8.77
C PHE A 141 13.81 0.87 -9.48
N ILE A 142 14.22 1.36 -10.67
CA ILE A 142 13.41 2.30 -11.48
C ILE A 142 12.05 1.68 -11.83
N LYS A 143 12.03 0.43 -12.31
CA LYS A 143 10.76 -0.23 -12.63
C LYS A 143 9.84 -0.38 -11.41
N THR A 144 10.43 -0.45 -10.22
CA THR A 144 9.71 -0.64 -8.96
C THR A 144 9.17 0.68 -8.41
N ILE A 145 9.89 1.81 -8.56
CA ILE A 145 9.42 3.10 -8.01
C ILE A 145 8.35 3.78 -8.87
N ILE A 146 8.36 3.57 -10.19
CA ILE A 146 7.41 4.21 -11.14
C ILE A 146 5.93 4.12 -10.71
N PRO A 147 5.35 2.95 -10.37
CA PRO A 147 3.93 2.87 -10.03
C PRO A 147 3.59 3.71 -8.79
N LEU A 148 4.48 3.77 -7.79
CA LEU A 148 4.26 4.60 -6.61
C LEU A 148 4.24 6.09 -6.95
N LEU A 149 5.13 6.53 -7.84
CA LEU A 149 5.15 7.92 -8.33
C LEU A 149 3.90 8.26 -9.14
N LEU A 150 3.44 7.32 -9.98
CA LEU A 150 2.23 7.50 -10.79
C LEU A 150 0.97 7.54 -9.93
N GLY A 151 0.87 6.70 -8.89
CA GLY A 151 -0.26 6.76 -7.96
C GLY A 151 -0.24 8.04 -7.12
N TYR A 152 0.80 8.21 -6.30
CA TYR A 152 0.86 9.27 -5.29
C TYR A 152 1.19 10.66 -5.83
N GLY A 153 1.95 10.74 -6.93
CA GLY A 153 2.36 12.03 -7.50
C GLY A 153 1.16 12.83 -7.99
N PHE A 154 0.21 12.19 -8.65
CA PHE A 154 -1.00 12.87 -9.13
C PHE A 154 -1.97 13.19 -8.00
N SER A 155 -2.21 12.27 -7.06
CA SER A 155 -3.12 12.52 -5.92
C SER A 155 -2.66 13.68 -5.05
N TRP A 156 -1.35 13.83 -4.80
CA TRP A 156 -0.81 14.96 -4.05
C TRP A 156 -0.99 16.31 -4.75
N ILE A 157 -0.96 16.36 -6.08
CA ILE A 157 -1.30 17.58 -6.82
C ILE A 157 -2.75 17.98 -6.52
N GLY A 158 -3.67 17.02 -6.49
CA GLY A 158 -5.06 17.20 -6.05
C GLY A 158 -5.15 17.94 -4.72
N HIS A 159 -4.57 17.34 -3.68
CA HIS A 159 -4.59 17.85 -2.32
C HIS A 159 -3.92 19.23 -2.16
N PHE A 160 -2.71 19.42 -2.69
CA PHE A 160 -1.96 20.65 -2.42
C PHE A 160 -2.41 21.84 -3.27
N VAL A 161 -2.83 21.61 -4.51
CA VAL A 161 -3.17 22.67 -5.46
C VAL A 161 -4.65 23.04 -5.41
N PHE A 162 -5.55 22.08 -5.22
CA PHE A 162 -7.00 22.33 -5.30
C PHE A 162 -7.69 22.30 -3.94
N GLU A 163 -7.36 21.33 -3.10
CA GLU A 163 -8.00 21.19 -1.78
C GLU A 163 -7.32 22.03 -0.68
N HIS A 164 -6.03 22.33 -0.88
CA HIS A 164 -5.16 22.98 0.09
C HIS A 164 -5.13 22.29 1.47
N ASN A 165 -5.28 20.96 1.50
CA ASN A 165 -5.20 20.15 2.70
C ASN A 165 -3.99 19.21 2.67
N LYS A 166 -3.72 18.61 3.83
CA LYS A 166 -2.68 17.59 3.97
C LYS A 166 -3.31 16.22 3.71
N PRO A 167 -2.80 15.41 2.76
CA PRO A 167 -3.33 14.08 2.46
C PRO A 167 -3.51 13.20 3.70
N ALA A 168 -4.67 12.56 3.82
CA ALA A 168 -4.98 11.60 4.88
C ALA A 168 -3.98 10.42 4.93
N ALA A 169 -3.30 10.14 3.82
CA ALA A 169 -2.27 9.10 3.69
C ALA A 169 -1.10 9.25 4.68
N PHE A 170 -0.85 10.45 5.22
CA PHE A 170 0.16 10.64 6.26
C PHE A 170 -0.24 10.05 7.63
N ILE A 171 -1.53 9.89 7.88
CA ILE A 171 -2.08 9.31 9.12
C ILE A 171 -2.55 7.87 8.85
N TYR A 172 -3.21 7.64 7.72
CA TYR A 172 -3.82 6.37 7.32
C TYR A 172 -3.40 5.94 5.90
N PRO A 173 -2.15 5.54 5.68
CA PRO A 173 -1.62 5.20 4.36
C PRO A 173 -2.35 4.00 3.76
N THR A 174 -2.55 2.93 4.53
CA THR A 174 -3.23 1.72 4.05
C THR A 174 -4.70 2.01 3.72
N TYR A 175 -5.41 2.76 4.56
CA TYR A 175 -6.80 3.12 4.28
C TYR A 175 -6.92 4.14 3.15
N SER A 176 -5.97 5.07 3.00
CA SER A 176 -6.00 6.03 1.89
C SER A 176 -5.80 5.34 0.55
N PHE A 177 -4.94 4.32 0.48
CA PHE A 177 -4.81 3.49 -0.72
C PHE A 177 -6.13 2.78 -1.06
N PHE A 178 -6.80 2.18 -0.06
CA PHE A 178 -8.13 1.59 -0.28
C PHE A 178 -9.17 2.64 -0.63
N GLY A 179 -9.07 3.84 -0.07
CA GLY A 179 -9.90 5.00 -0.37
C GLY A 179 -9.80 5.42 -1.84
N ASP A 180 -8.60 5.44 -2.42
CA ASP A 180 -8.40 5.75 -3.84
C ASP A 180 -9.14 4.73 -4.73
N ILE A 181 -9.00 3.43 -4.42
CA ILE A 181 -9.67 2.35 -5.18
C ILE A 181 -11.19 2.42 -5.00
N HIS A 182 -11.67 2.65 -3.77
CA HIS A 182 -13.10 2.69 -3.46
C HIS A 182 -13.78 3.93 -4.06
N MET A 183 -13.13 5.09 -3.99
CA MET A 183 -13.63 6.32 -4.61
C MET A 183 -13.67 6.21 -6.15
N MET A 184 -12.72 5.51 -6.76
CA MET A 184 -12.77 5.20 -8.19
C MET A 184 -13.91 4.22 -8.53
N TYR A 185 -14.15 3.24 -7.67
CA TYR A 185 -15.25 2.29 -7.82
C TYR A 185 -16.62 2.98 -7.72
N ASP A 186 -16.81 3.87 -6.74
CA ASP A 186 -18.04 4.66 -6.59
C ASP A 186 -18.27 5.53 -7.82
N ALA A 187 -17.22 6.15 -8.37
CA ALA A 187 -17.31 6.93 -9.60
C ALA A 187 -17.74 6.12 -10.83
N ILE A 188 -17.37 4.83 -10.89
CA ILE A 188 -17.78 3.92 -11.99
C ILE A 188 -19.24 3.47 -11.83
N LYS A 189 -19.70 3.32 -10.59
CA LYS A 189 -21.07 2.87 -10.30
C LYS A 189 -22.14 3.95 -10.48
N GLY A 190 -21.77 5.22 -10.32
CA GLY A 190 -22.73 6.33 -10.24
C GLY A 190 -23.48 6.35 -8.91
#